data_AF-A0A3N5RF40-F1
#
_entry.id   AF-A0A3N5RF40-F1
#
_cell.length_a   1.000
_cell.length_b   1.000
_cell.length_c   1.000
_cell.angle_alpha   90.00
_cell.angle_beta   90.00
_cell.angle_gamma   90.00
#
_symmetry.space_group_name_H-M   'P 1'
#
loop_
_entity.id
_entity.type
_entity.pdbx_description
1 polymer ?
#
loop_
_entity_poly.entity_id
_entity_poly.type
_entity_poly.pdbx_seq_one_letter_code
_entity_poly.pdbx_strand_id
1 'polypeptide(L)'
;APDWGCPTTGAAGAHGGNMDLVEIGPGVTLVLPVAVPGGHLYLGDAHAAQGHGELSANGLEMAAHSTVKVELRKRQKPPGPRIETQTHIGCVATGGPMERSIAHAYSLLILWMEAEFGWNRWLAYDLLTHVGEISVGYHGIGTVLAKIKREYLS
;
A
#
# COMPACT_ATOMS: atom_id res chain seq x y z
N ALA A 1 -4.02 -1.67 -14.23
CA ALA A 1 -4.35 -3.07 -14.61
C ALA A 1 -3.10 -3.95 -14.58
N PRO A 2 -3.20 -5.23 -14.18
CA PRO A 2 -2.12 -6.19 -14.29
C PRO A 2 -1.88 -6.62 -15.74
N ASP A 3 -0.71 -7.22 -16.01
CA ASP A 3 -0.28 -7.71 -17.34
C ASP A 3 -0.63 -9.19 -17.58
N TRP A 4 -1.10 -9.91 -16.56
CA TRP A 4 -1.41 -11.33 -16.60
C TRP A 4 -2.89 -11.67 -16.76
N GLY A 5 -3.79 -10.68 -16.88
CA GLY A 5 -5.21 -10.91 -17.11
C GLY A 5 -6.14 -9.81 -16.60
N CYS A 6 -7.42 -10.15 -16.43
CA CYS A 6 -8.47 -9.27 -15.91
C CYS A 6 -9.07 -9.88 -14.64
N PRO A 7 -8.45 -9.67 -13.46
CA PRO A 7 -9.00 -10.18 -12.21
C PRO A 7 -10.34 -9.53 -11.87
N THR A 8 -11.11 -10.18 -11.00
CA THR A 8 -12.25 -9.54 -10.34
C THR A 8 -11.77 -8.40 -9.44
N THR A 9 -12.68 -7.53 -9.00
CA THR A 9 -12.33 -6.38 -8.15
C THR A 9 -11.99 -6.75 -6.70
N GLY A 10 -12.33 -7.96 -6.26
CA GLY A 10 -12.22 -8.33 -4.83
C GLY A 10 -10.82 -8.73 -4.35
N ALA A 11 -9.89 -9.07 -5.25
CA ALA A 11 -8.53 -9.43 -4.82
C ALA A 11 -7.59 -8.21 -4.86
N ALA A 12 -6.81 -8.02 -3.79
CA ALA A 12 -5.67 -7.11 -3.81
C ALA A 12 -4.37 -7.81 -4.23
N GLY A 13 -3.39 -7.01 -4.66
CA GLY A 13 -2.05 -7.48 -4.99
C GLY A 13 -1.15 -6.36 -5.50
N ALA A 14 -0.12 -6.72 -6.27
CA ALA A 14 0.86 -5.76 -6.78
C ALA A 14 0.24 -4.61 -7.60
N HIS A 15 -0.93 -4.83 -8.21
CA HIS A 15 -1.65 -3.84 -9.02
C HIS A 15 -2.59 -2.92 -8.20
N GLY A 16 -2.61 -3.04 -6.87
CA GLY A 16 -3.61 -2.40 -6.00
C GLY A 16 -4.77 -3.36 -5.73
N GLY A 17 -6.00 -2.96 -6.08
CA GLY A 17 -7.22 -3.74 -5.85
C GLY A 17 -7.86 -3.44 -4.49
N ASN A 18 -8.59 -4.42 -3.95
CA ASN A 18 -9.34 -4.35 -2.67
C ASN A 18 -8.41 -4.32 -1.44
N MET A 19 -7.64 -3.23 -1.29
CA MET A 19 -6.63 -3.14 -0.24
C MET A 19 -7.23 -2.82 1.13
N ASP A 20 -8.32 -2.06 1.15
CA ASP A 20 -9.11 -1.70 2.33
C ASP A 20 -8.26 -1.12 3.46
N LEU A 21 -7.33 -0.22 3.09
CA LEU A 21 -6.42 0.45 4.02
C LEU A 21 -7.00 1.81 4.42
N VAL A 22 -7.14 2.03 5.74
CA VAL A 22 -7.68 3.28 6.31
C VAL A 22 -6.84 4.51 5.96
N GLU A 23 -5.56 4.31 5.61
CA GLU A 23 -4.66 5.37 5.15
C GLU A 23 -5.03 5.89 3.76
N ILE A 24 -5.73 5.12 2.92
CA ILE A 24 -6.04 5.53 1.55
C ILE A 24 -7.27 6.44 1.59
N GLY A 25 -7.01 7.73 1.80
CA GLY A 25 -8.01 8.78 1.83
C GLY A 25 -7.45 10.15 1.42
N PRO A 26 -8.18 11.24 1.68
CA PRO A 26 -7.72 12.59 1.36
C PRO A 26 -6.34 12.90 1.94
N GLY A 27 -5.47 13.50 1.12
CA GLY A 27 -4.11 13.89 1.53
C GLY A 27 -3.04 12.81 1.39
N VAL A 28 -3.41 11.60 0.97
CA VAL A 28 -2.46 10.51 0.68
C VAL A 28 -2.17 10.43 -0.81
N THR A 29 -0.90 10.17 -1.14
CA THR A 29 -0.50 9.76 -2.49
C THR A 29 -0.31 8.24 -2.51
N LEU A 30 -1.13 7.56 -3.30
CA LEU A 30 -0.97 6.14 -3.59
C LEU A 30 -0.14 5.99 -4.88
N VAL A 31 0.99 5.30 -4.78
CA VAL A 31 1.86 4.99 -5.92
C VAL A 31 1.62 3.54 -6.34
N LEU A 32 1.20 3.35 -7.59
CA LEU A 32 0.92 2.03 -8.17
C LEU A 32 1.90 1.73 -9.33
N PRO A 33 2.32 0.47 -9.51
CA PRO A 33 3.08 0.07 -10.68
C PRO A 33 2.23 0.15 -11.95
N VAL A 34 2.84 0.67 -13.02
CA VAL A 34 2.28 0.64 -14.38
C VAL A 34 2.78 -0.61 -15.08
N ALA A 35 1.97 -1.67 -15.09
CA ALA A 35 2.32 -2.95 -15.72
C ALA A 35 2.01 -3.01 -17.22
N VAL A 36 1.04 -2.21 -17.68
CA VAL A 36 0.57 -2.19 -19.09
C VAL A 36 0.55 -0.77 -19.65
N PRO A 37 0.64 -0.58 -20.98
CA PRO A 37 0.49 0.73 -21.60
C PRO A 37 -0.80 1.45 -21.15
N GLY A 38 -0.69 2.74 -20.83
CA GLY A 38 -1.83 3.53 -20.33
C GLY A 38 -2.19 3.30 -18.86
N GLY A 39 -1.63 2.29 -18.20
CA GLY A 39 -1.80 2.01 -16.76
C GLY A 39 -3.17 1.47 -16.35
N HIS A 40 -4.25 1.97 -16.95
CA HIS A 40 -5.65 1.63 -16.65
C HIS A 40 -5.97 1.69 -15.14
N LEU A 41 -6.20 2.91 -14.66
CA LEU A 41 -6.59 3.20 -13.28
C LEU A 41 -8.09 2.93 -13.09
N TYR A 42 -8.40 2.22 -12.00
CA TYR A 42 -9.77 1.98 -11.52
C TYR A 42 -9.84 2.37 -10.05
N LEU A 43 -10.98 2.89 -9.62
CA LEU A 43 -11.23 3.34 -8.24
C LEU A 43 -12.72 3.13 -7.92
N GLY A 44 -13.01 2.65 -6.72
CA GLY A 44 -14.36 2.40 -6.19
C GLY A 44 -14.28 2.08 -4.70
N ASP A 45 -15.37 1.53 -4.16
CA ASP A 45 -15.43 0.99 -2.78
C ASP A 45 -15.11 2.02 -1.69
N ALA A 46 -15.95 3.05 -1.62
CA ALA A 46 -15.75 4.14 -0.67
C ALA A 46 -16.39 3.82 0.67
N HIS A 47 -15.59 3.86 1.73
CA HIS A 47 -16.04 3.68 3.11
C HIS A 47 -16.15 5.03 3.82
N ALA A 48 -17.32 5.32 4.40
CA ALA A 48 -17.49 6.48 5.29
C ALA A 48 -16.71 6.31 6.61
N ALA A 49 -16.54 5.06 7.04
CA ALA A 49 -15.72 4.66 8.17
C ALA A 49 -15.31 3.19 8.00
N GLN A 50 -14.09 2.86 8.40
CA GLN A 50 -13.59 1.48 8.43
C GLN A 50 -12.56 1.34 9.56
N GLY A 51 -12.52 0.19 10.20
CA GLY A 51 -11.44 -0.16 11.15
C GLY A 51 -10.32 -0.95 10.47
N HIS A 52 -9.16 -1.02 11.13
CA HIS A 52 -8.11 -1.95 10.73
C HIS A 52 -8.62 -3.39 10.78
N GLY A 53 -8.26 -4.17 9.77
CA GLY A 53 -8.66 -5.56 9.63
C GLY A 53 -9.97 -5.76 8.88
N GLU A 54 -10.89 -4.78 8.87
CA GLU A 54 -12.21 -4.93 8.26
C GLU A 54 -12.88 -6.27 8.65
N LEU A 55 -13.03 -6.49 9.96
CA LEU A 55 -13.34 -7.81 10.52
C LEU A 55 -14.58 -8.48 9.90
N SER A 56 -15.65 -7.71 9.70
CA SER A 56 -16.92 -8.17 9.12
C SER A 56 -16.94 -8.18 7.59
N ALA A 57 -15.78 -8.03 6.94
CA ALA A 57 -15.61 -7.96 5.49
C ALA A 57 -16.36 -6.80 4.81
N ASN A 58 -16.72 -5.77 5.56
CA ASN A 58 -17.34 -4.54 5.06
C ASN A 58 -16.93 -3.37 5.95
N GLY A 59 -16.80 -2.20 5.36
CA GLY A 59 -16.80 -0.92 6.05
C GLY A 59 -18.21 -0.36 6.24
N LEU A 60 -18.29 0.93 6.56
CA LEU A 60 -19.53 1.70 6.39
C LEU A 60 -19.63 2.13 4.92
N GLU A 61 -20.16 1.23 4.09
CA GLU A 61 -20.26 1.39 2.64
C GLU A 61 -21.05 2.63 2.23
N MET A 62 -20.52 3.38 1.26
CA MET A 62 -21.23 4.54 0.71
C MET A 62 -20.93 4.79 -0.77
N ALA A 63 -21.88 5.44 -1.45
CA ALA A 63 -21.58 6.12 -2.70
C ALA A 63 -20.73 7.37 -2.40
N ALA A 64 -19.74 7.65 -3.25
CA ALA A 64 -18.87 8.81 -3.09
C ALA A 64 -18.53 9.48 -4.43
N HIS A 65 -18.20 10.76 -4.34
CA HIS A 65 -17.55 11.49 -5.44
C HIS A 65 -16.11 11.80 -5.03
N SER A 66 -15.16 11.09 -5.64
CA SER A 66 -13.73 11.24 -5.36
C SER A 66 -13.06 12.14 -6.39
N THR A 67 -12.40 13.21 -5.93
CA THR A 67 -11.51 14.01 -6.78
C THR A 67 -10.08 13.55 -6.56
N VAL A 68 -9.41 13.08 -7.62
CA VAL A 68 -8.02 12.61 -7.56
C VAL A 68 -7.16 13.34 -8.58
N LYS A 69 -5.88 13.54 -8.25
CA LYS A 69 -4.85 13.99 -9.18
C LYS A 69 -4.01 12.78 -9.59
N VAL A 70 -3.84 12.58 -10.89
CA VAL A 70 -3.06 11.46 -11.43
C VAL A 70 -1.80 12.02 -12.10
N GLU A 71 -0.64 11.48 -11.70
CA GLU A 71 0.66 11.85 -12.27
C GLU A 71 1.46 10.60 -12.65
N LEU A 72 2.22 10.67 -13.75
CA LEU A 72 3.11 9.61 -14.17
C LEU A 72 4.53 9.86 -13.65
N ARG A 73 4.99 9.04 -12.69
CA ARG A 73 6.38 9.05 -12.21
C ARG A 73 7.26 8.16 -13.08
N LYS A 74 7.93 8.75 -14.08
CA LYS A 74 8.86 8.01 -14.96
C LYS A 74 10.06 7.51 -14.16
N ARG A 75 10.62 6.36 -14.59
CA ARG A 75 11.80 5.70 -13.97
C ARG A 75 11.59 5.19 -12.54
N GLN A 76 10.35 5.20 -12.04
CA GLN A 76 9.96 4.46 -10.83
C GLN A 76 9.15 3.24 -11.24
N LYS A 77 9.51 2.07 -10.72
CA LYS A 77 8.80 0.80 -10.92
C LYS A 77 8.72 0.05 -9.59
N PRO A 78 7.90 0.53 -8.64
CA PRO A 78 7.77 -0.16 -7.37
C PRO A 78 7.20 -1.57 -7.62
N PRO A 79 7.64 -2.59 -6.88
CA PRO A 79 7.16 -3.97 -7.05
C PRO A 79 5.70 -4.17 -6.58
N GLY A 80 5.13 -3.19 -5.87
CA GLY A 80 3.75 -3.19 -5.39
C GLY A 80 3.32 -1.79 -4.95
N PRO A 81 2.12 -1.65 -4.35
CA PRO A 81 1.61 -0.36 -3.92
C PRO A 81 2.46 0.27 -2.82
N ARG A 82 2.66 1.57 -2.91
CA ARG A 82 3.29 2.38 -1.85
C ARG A 82 2.35 3.52 -1.46
N ILE A 83 2.38 3.90 -0.20
CA ILE A 83 1.72 5.13 0.27
C ILE A 83 2.77 6.18 0.63
N GLU A 84 2.42 7.43 0.37
CA GLU A 84 3.17 8.61 0.76
C GLU A 84 2.20 9.59 1.39
N THR A 85 2.45 9.95 2.65
CA THR A 85 1.71 11.01 3.35
C THR A 85 2.69 12.10 3.76
N GLN A 86 2.20 13.17 4.42
CA GLN A 86 3.08 14.20 4.99
C GLN A 86 4.00 13.63 6.08
N THR A 87 3.56 12.59 6.78
CA THR A 87 4.25 12.08 7.98
C THR A 87 4.86 10.71 7.76
N HIS A 88 4.38 9.91 6.81
CA HIS A 88 4.81 8.52 6.62
C HIS A 88 5.14 8.19 5.16
N ILE A 89 6.00 7.18 5.00
CA ILE A 89 6.06 6.34 3.80
C ILE A 89 5.67 4.91 4.19
N GLY A 90 5.12 4.14 3.25
CA GLY A 90 4.86 2.73 3.50
C GLY A 90 4.66 1.88 2.25
N CYS A 91 4.81 0.57 2.41
CA CYS A 91 4.63 -0.43 1.36
C CYS A 91 3.50 -1.40 1.73
N VAL A 92 2.73 -1.79 0.71
CA VAL A 92 1.61 -2.72 0.86
C VAL A 92 1.99 -4.09 0.31
N ALA A 93 1.61 -5.15 1.03
CA ALA A 93 1.63 -6.52 0.54
C ALA A 93 0.33 -7.23 0.92
N THR A 94 -0.10 -8.15 0.06
CA THR A 94 -1.30 -8.97 0.25
C THR A 94 -0.92 -10.43 0.04
N GLY A 95 -1.57 -11.33 0.77
CA GLY A 95 -1.29 -12.76 0.70
C GLY A 95 -1.57 -13.49 2.01
N GLY A 96 -1.51 -14.81 1.94
CA GLY A 96 -1.71 -15.69 3.09
C GLY A 96 -0.49 -16.59 3.35
N PRO A 97 -0.20 -16.91 4.63
CA PRO A 97 -0.78 -16.33 5.83
C PRO A 97 -0.24 -14.90 6.10
N MET A 98 -0.89 -14.15 7.00
CA MET A 98 -0.67 -12.71 7.17
C MET A 98 0.76 -12.36 7.61
N GLU A 99 1.45 -13.25 8.33
CA GLU A 99 2.84 -13.08 8.74
C GLU A 99 3.77 -12.96 7.52
N ARG A 100 3.44 -13.64 6.41
CA ARG A 100 4.17 -13.49 5.15
C ARG A 100 3.92 -12.13 4.51
N SER A 101 2.70 -11.62 4.57
CA SER A 101 2.39 -10.26 4.09
C SER A 101 3.10 -9.20 4.90
N ILE A 102 3.16 -9.34 6.23
CA ILE A 102 3.95 -8.46 7.10
C ILE A 102 5.42 -8.47 6.69
N ALA A 103 6.03 -9.66 6.61
CA ALA A 103 7.43 -9.80 6.23
C ALA A 103 7.72 -9.24 4.83
N HIS A 104 6.81 -9.45 3.88
CA HIS A 104 6.92 -8.92 2.53
C HIS A 104 6.81 -7.40 2.52
N ALA A 105 5.79 -6.81 3.18
CA ALA A 105 5.62 -5.36 3.25
C ALA A 105 6.84 -4.66 3.87
N TYR A 106 7.41 -5.21 4.94
CA TYR A 106 8.65 -4.69 5.52
C TYR A 106 9.85 -4.85 4.59
N SER A 107 9.99 -5.99 3.91
CA SER A 107 11.07 -6.19 2.93
C SER A 107 11.00 -5.15 1.82
N LEU A 108 9.80 -4.84 1.32
CA LEU A 108 9.59 -3.79 0.33
C LEU A 108 9.94 -2.40 0.87
N LEU A 109 9.58 -2.11 2.11
CA LEU A 109 9.90 -0.84 2.77
C LEU A 109 11.42 -0.66 2.96
N ILE A 110 12.11 -1.69 3.43
CA ILE A 110 13.58 -1.70 3.58
C ILE A 110 14.26 -1.43 2.25
N LEU A 111 13.84 -2.12 1.18
CA LEU A 111 14.41 -1.92 -0.16
C LEU A 111 14.10 -0.53 -0.72
N TRP A 112 12.96 0.06 -0.36
CA TRP A 112 12.65 1.44 -0.73
C TRP A 112 13.52 2.45 0.03
N MET A 113 13.70 2.27 1.34
CA MET A 113 14.61 3.08 2.16
C MET A 113 16.04 3.04 1.61
N GLU A 114 16.53 1.87 1.21
CA GLU A 114 17.85 1.73 0.59
C GLU A 114 17.92 2.44 -0.77
N ALA A 115 16.95 2.19 -1.66
CA ALA A 115 17.00 2.67 -3.03
C ALA A 115 16.82 4.19 -3.18
N GLU A 116 16.01 4.81 -2.32
CA GLU A 116 15.58 6.20 -2.50
C GLU A 116 15.97 7.13 -1.34
N PHE A 117 16.34 6.59 -0.17
CA PHE A 117 16.72 7.38 1.01
C PHE A 117 18.16 7.10 1.48
N GLY A 118 18.93 6.29 0.76
CA GLY A 118 20.36 6.06 1.04
C GLY A 118 20.65 5.23 2.30
N TRP A 119 19.64 4.57 2.86
CA TRP A 119 19.80 3.73 4.05
C TRP A 119 20.54 2.44 3.74
N ASN A 120 21.39 1.98 4.67
CA ASN A 120 21.86 0.60 4.64
C ASN A 120 20.68 -0.33 4.98
N ARG A 121 20.40 -1.36 4.16
CA ARG A 121 19.25 -2.25 4.37
C ARG A 121 19.20 -2.94 5.73
N TRP A 122 20.35 -3.26 6.33
CA TRP A 122 20.42 -3.94 7.62
C TRP A 122 20.19 -2.98 8.79
N LEU A 123 20.65 -1.74 8.66
CA LEU A 123 20.31 -0.68 9.62
C LEU A 123 18.84 -0.28 9.52
N ALA A 124 18.27 -0.25 8.30
CA ALA A 124 16.83 -0.05 8.11
C ALA A 124 16.01 -1.19 8.74
N TYR A 125 16.43 -2.44 8.55
CA TYR A 125 15.81 -3.60 9.19
C TYR A 125 15.81 -3.49 10.72
N ASP A 126 16.95 -3.14 11.32
CA ASP A 126 17.08 -2.94 12.76
C ASP A 126 16.22 -1.76 13.26
N LEU A 127 16.29 -0.60 12.59
CA LEU A 127 15.45 0.56 12.93
C LEU A 127 13.96 0.21 12.93
N LEU A 128 13.49 -0.49 11.90
CA LEU A 128 12.07 -0.80 11.74
C LEU A 128 11.52 -1.72 12.86
N THR A 129 12.35 -2.49 13.56
CA THR A 129 11.87 -3.22 14.75
C THR A 129 11.53 -2.30 15.92
N HIS A 130 12.06 -1.06 15.93
CA HIS A 130 11.84 -0.09 17.00
C HIS A 130 10.73 0.92 16.67
N VAL A 131 10.61 1.32 15.41
CA VAL A 131 9.73 2.43 15.00
C VAL A 131 8.81 2.09 13.83
N GLY A 132 8.87 0.87 13.29
CA GLY A 132 7.98 0.42 12.23
C GLY A 132 6.55 0.28 12.73
N GLU A 133 5.60 0.69 11.90
CA GLU A 133 4.17 0.59 12.17
C GLU A 133 3.51 -0.33 11.13
N ILE A 134 2.50 -1.08 11.57
CA ILE A 134 1.69 -1.93 10.69
C ILE A 134 0.24 -1.47 10.71
N SER A 135 -0.39 -1.51 9.54
CA SER A 135 -1.83 -1.34 9.39
C SER A 135 -2.38 -2.50 8.59
N VAL A 136 -3.44 -3.13 9.11
CA VAL A 136 -4.11 -4.25 8.46
C VAL A 136 -5.28 -3.70 7.66
N GLY A 137 -5.33 -4.03 6.37
CA GLY A 137 -6.48 -3.75 5.51
C GLY A 137 -7.56 -4.81 5.71
N TYR A 138 -8.02 -5.47 4.64
CA TYR A 138 -8.88 -6.64 4.82
C TYR A 138 -8.10 -7.86 5.31
N HIS A 139 -8.47 -8.35 6.50
CA HIS A 139 -7.79 -9.47 7.18
C HIS A 139 -7.90 -10.79 6.42
N GLY A 140 -9.01 -11.02 5.71
CA GLY A 140 -9.32 -12.29 5.04
C GLY A 140 -8.36 -12.62 3.88
N ILE A 141 -7.77 -11.60 3.26
CA ILE A 141 -6.76 -11.74 2.19
C ILE A 141 -5.34 -11.36 2.65
N GLY A 142 -5.20 -11.00 3.93
CA GLY A 142 -3.93 -10.63 4.54
C GLY A 142 -3.29 -9.40 3.89
N THR A 143 -4.08 -8.36 3.58
CA THR A 143 -3.53 -7.07 3.14
C THR A 143 -2.92 -6.33 4.33
N VAL A 144 -1.65 -5.97 4.19
CA VAL A 144 -0.86 -5.31 5.22
C VAL A 144 -0.08 -4.16 4.62
N LEU A 145 -0.12 -3.03 5.30
CA LEU A 145 0.74 -1.87 5.09
C LEU A 145 1.80 -1.82 6.20
N ALA A 146 3.08 -1.89 5.83
CA ALA A 146 4.19 -1.56 6.71
C ALA A 146 4.64 -0.12 6.43
N LYS A 147 4.77 0.71 7.46
CA LYS A 147 5.08 2.15 7.32
C LYS A 147 6.05 2.65 8.38
N ILE A 148 6.71 3.75 8.07
CA ILE A 148 7.65 4.46 8.96
C ILE A 148 7.41 5.97 8.83
N LYS A 149 7.62 6.69 9.94
CA LYS A 149 7.60 8.16 9.91
C LYS A 149 8.77 8.71 9.10
N ARG A 150 8.50 9.75 8.31
CA ARG A 150 9.50 10.44 7.48
C ARG A 150 10.61 11.10 8.29
N GLU A 151 10.36 11.45 9.55
CA GLU A 151 11.37 12.05 10.44
C GLU A 151 12.57 11.12 10.69
N TYR A 152 12.40 9.81 10.50
CA TYR A 152 13.49 8.84 10.60
C TYR A 152 14.27 8.66 9.30
N LEU A 153 13.90 9.33 8.20
CA LEU A 153 14.53 9.18 6.89
C LEU A 153 15.50 10.32 6.54
N SER A 154 15.59 11.34 7.39
CA SER A 154 16.45 12.52 7.22
C SER A 154 17.87 12.31 7.71
#